data_AF-A0A1G5V0L4-F1
#
_entry.id   AF-A0A1G5V0L4-F1
#
_cell.length_a   1.000
_cell.length_b   1.000
_cell.length_c   1.000
_cell.angle_alpha   90.00
_cell.angle_beta   90.00
_cell.angle_gamma   90.00
#
_symmetry.space_group_name_H-M   'P 1'
#
loop_
_entity.id
_entity.type
_entity.pdbx_description
1 polymer ?
#
loop_
_entity_poly.entity_id
_entity_poly.type
_entity_poly.pdbx_seq_one_letter_code
_entity_poly.pdbx_strand_id
1 'polypeptide(L)'
;MLVSGILEVNTKKSVTFGVAVLPADANTEEAEEKALKDLEVLPADFHNRRGVFPMAIEKENEAPWDVAERPGSIVIGDGKIDSYYPGYDELDKVNRSNAGNFGMEYDITVHTKGTGQYRLLFNPLGGIYEGTFTVWEKVIPSVYNVEGHNGYFGNKTIYDVWNMGVWNAGNDLHIHFTVAGATYLPFRFLLIPVNGDQKAFPAEDKV
;
A
#
# COMPACT_ATOMS: atom_id res chain seq x y z
N MET A 1 3.54 -15.35 10.70
CA MET A 1 4.38 -14.22 11.15
C MET A 1 4.88 -13.52 9.90
N LEU A 2 4.55 -12.25 9.71
CA LEU A 2 5.12 -11.41 8.67
C LEU A 2 6.25 -10.61 9.32
N VAL A 3 7.44 -10.60 8.71
CA VAL A 3 8.54 -9.71 9.09
C VAL A 3 8.83 -8.84 7.89
N SER A 4 8.71 -7.53 8.05
CA SER A 4 8.98 -6.55 6.99
C SER A 4 9.95 -5.50 7.50
N GLY A 5 10.84 -5.03 6.63
CA GLY A 5 11.74 -3.92 6.90
C GLY A 5 12.12 -3.25 5.59
N ILE A 6 12.22 -1.92 5.62
CA ILE A 6 12.77 -1.13 4.53
C ILE A 6 14.19 -0.76 4.94
N LEU A 7 15.16 -1.05 4.07
CA LEU A 7 16.56 -0.75 4.31
C LEU A 7 17.06 0.15 3.18
N GLU A 8 17.43 1.38 3.53
CA GLU A 8 18.18 2.25 2.62
C GLU A 8 19.67 1.90 2.72
N VAL A 9 20.32 1.57 1.61
CA VAL A 9 21.75 1.26 1.59
C VAL A 9 22.51 2.11 0.59
N ASN A 10 23.44 2.91 1.10
CA ASN A 10 24.34 3.73 0.31
C ASN A 10 25.72 3.06 0.25
N THR A 11 26.16 2.65 -0.93
CA THR A 11 27.46 1.97 -1.12
C THR A 11 28.34 2.66 -2.16
N LYS A 12 29.67 2.64 -1.95
CA LYS A 12 30.65 3.20 -2.90
C LYS A 12 31.00 2.25 -4.05
N LYS A 13 30.60 0.98 -3.93
CA LYS A 13 30.90 -0.13 -4.83
C LYS A 13 29.70 -1.06 -4.86
N SER A 14 29.55 -1.84 -5.93
CA SER A 14 28.52 -2.87 -6.01
C SER A 14 28.61 -3.85 -4.84
N VAL A 15 27.46 -4.16 -4.25
CA VAL A 15 27.29 -5.15 -3.18
C VAL A 15 26.11 -6.06 -3.53
N THR A 16 26.10 -7.26 -2.95
CA THR A 16 24.97 -8.19 -3.03
C THR A 16 24.34 -8.28 -1.65
N PHE A 17 23.01 -8.19 -1.58
CA PHE A 17 22.26 -8.38 -0.35
C PHE A 17 21.62 -9.76 -0.32
N GLY A 18 21.51 -10.32 0.87
CA GLY A 18 20.76 -11.53 1.16
C GLY A 18 20.09 -11.40 2.51
N VAL A 19 18.95 -12.07 2.66
CA VAL A 19 18.24 -12.19 3.94
C VAL A 19 18.25 -13.66 4.35
N ALA A 20 18.69 -13.94 5.57
CA ALA A 20 18.66 -15.27 6.16
C ALA A 20 17.79 -15.23 7.41
N VAL A 21 17.01 -16.28 7.63
CA VAL A 21 16.27 -16.52 8.87
C VAL A 21 17.01 -17.60 9.65
N LEU A 22 17.57 -17.23 10.80
CA LEU A 22 18.37 -18.13 11.63
C LEU A 22 17.53 -18.71 12.78
N PRO A 23 17.91 -19.89 13.32
CA PRO A 23 17.36 -20.41 14.57
C PRO A 23 17.47 -19.38 15.70
N ALA A 24 16.44 -19.28 16.54
CA ALA A 24 16.41 -18.31 17.63
C ALA A 24 17.52 -18.52 18.69
N ASP A 25 18.08 -19.72 18.76
CA ASP A 25 19.18 -20.12 19.64
C ASP A 25 20.57 -19.94 19.02
N ALA A 26 20.67 -19.54 17.75
CA ALA A 26 21.92 -19.09 17.13
C ALA A 26 22.23 -17.64 17.58
N ASN A 27 22.64 -17.50 18.84
CA ASN A 27 22.80 -16.21 19.52
C ASN A 27 24.27 -15.81 19.77
N THR A 28 25.20 -16.48 19.10
CA THR A 28 26.63 -16.15 19.06
C THR A 28 27.10 -16.14 17.60
N GLU A 29 28.14 -15.38 17.29
CA GLU A 29 28.73 -15.31 15.94
C GLU A 29 29.11 -16.70 15.40
N GLU A 30 29.69 -17.55 16.26
CA GLU A 30 30.03 -18.94 15.91
C GLU A 30 28.78 -19.79 15.56
N ALA A 31 27.68 -19.60 16.30
CA ALA A 31 26.42 -20.30 16.06
C ALA A 31 25.70 -19.78 14.81
N GLU A 32 25.72 -18.46 14.57
CA GLU A 32 25.19 -17.83 13.36
C GLU A 32 25.94 -18.30 12.12
N GLU A 33 27.29 -18.28 12.14
CA GLU A 33 28.11 -18.78 11.04
C GLU A 33 27.84 -20.25 10.73
N LYS A 34 27.68 -21.07 11.77
CA LYS A 34 27.34 -22.49 11.59
C LYS A 34 25.96 -22.64 10.96
N ALA A 35 24.96 -21.92 11.46
CA ALA A 35 23.60 -21.94 10.92
C ALA A 35 23.55 -21.47 9.45
N LEU A 36 24.33 -20.44 9.08
CA LEU A 36 24.45 -19.93 7.72
C LEU A 36 25.05 -20.96 6.75
N LYS A 37 26.00 -21.79 7.20
CA LYS A 37 26.61 -22.85 6.37
C LYS A 37 25.63 -23.98 6.04
N ASP A 38 24.73 -24.27 6.96
CA ASP A 38 23.76 -25.37 6.85
C ASP A 38 22.41 -24.92 6.26
N LEU A 39 22.26 -23.62 5.96
CA LEU A 39 21.01 -23.01 5.52
C LEU A 39 20.67 -23.37 4.07
N GLU A 40 19.50 -23.96 3.87
CA GLU A 40 18.96 -24.21 2.55
C GLU A 40 18.25 -22.97 1.98
N VAL A 41 18.22 -22.88 0.65
CA VAL A 41 17.39 -21.89 -0.04
C VAL A 41 15.92 -22.20 0.26
N LEU A 42 15.23 -21.26 0.90
CA LEU A 42 13.79 -21.36 1.15
C LEU A 42 13.07 -21.62 -0.19
N PRO A 43 12.19 -22.61 -0.35
CA PRO A 43 11.40 -22.72 -1.58
C PRO A 43 10.41 -21.56 -1.69
N ALA A 44 10.05 -21.16 -2.91
CA ALA A 44 8.94 -20.23 -3.10
C ALA A 44 7.62 -20.84 -2.60
N ASP A 45 6.76 -19.99 -2.03
CA ASP A 45 5.44 -20.40 -1.57
C ASP A 45 4.43 -20.49 -2.72
N PHE A 46 3.21 -20.92 -2.41
CA PHE A 46 2.14 -21.05 -3.40
C PHE A 46 1.68 -19.72 -3.99
N HIS A 47 2.01 -18.59 -3.35
CA HIS A 47 1.69 -17.27 -3.85
C HIS A 47 2.71 -16.77 -4.87
N ASN A 48 3.91 -17.36 -4.94
CA ASN A 48 4.94 -17.05 -5.92
C ASN A 48 5.32 -15.55 -5.97
N ARG A 49 5.34 -14.88 -4.80
CA ARG A 49 5.64 -13.44 -4.70
C ARG A 49 7.09 -13.12 -4.34
N ARG A 50 7.95 -14.13 -4.16
CA ARG A 50 9.38 -13.89 -3.96
C ARG A 50 10.03 -13.46 -5.28
N GLY A 51 10.78 -12.36 -5.24
CA GLY A 51 11.58 -11.89 -6.37
C GLY A 51 12.04 -10.45 -6.20
N VAL A 52 12.75 -9.96 -7.20
CA VAL A 52 13.10 -8.54 -7.35
C VAL A 52 12.06 -7.90 -8.27
N PHE A 53 11.43 -6.85 -7.78
CA PHE A 53 10.39 -6.09 -8.48
C PHE A 53 10.78 -4.60 -8.53
N PRO A 54 10.15 -3.81 -9.42
CA PRO A 54 10.31 -2.36 -9.38
C PRO A 54 9.97 -1.79 -8.00
N MET A 55 10.64 -0.69 -7.63
CA MET A 55 10.48 -0.06 -6.32
C MET A 55 9.10 0.59 -6.16
N ALA A 56 8.69 1.35 -7.18
CA ALA A 56 7.51 2.20 -7.11
C ALA A 56 6.57 1.98 -8.30
N ILE A 57 5.29 2.26 -8.06
CA ILE A 57 4.18 2.26 -8.99
C ILE A 57 3.60 3.67 -9.02
N GLU A 58 3.87 4.39 -10.10
CA GLU A 58 3.30 5.71 -10.34
C GLU A 58 2.01 5.59 -11.16
N LYS A 59 0.95 6.26 -10.70
CA LYS A 59 -0.35 6.28 -11.39
C LYS A 59 -0.97 7.66 -11.38
N GLU A 60 -1.56 8.03 -12.50
CA GLU A 60 -2.36 9.24 -12.64
C GLU A 60 -3.58 9.00 -13.54
N ASN A 61 -4.62 9.82 -13.40
CA ASN A 61 -5.78 9.77 -14.26
C ASN A 61 -5.53 10.47 -15.60
N GLU A 62 -5.95 9.84 -16.70
CA GLU A 62 -5.73 10.35 -18.08
C GLU A 62 -6.30 11.75 -18.34
N ALA A 63 -7.35 12.13 -17.62
CA ALA A 63 -7.97 13.45 -17.74
C ALA A 63 -8.41 13.96 -16.36
N PRO A 64 -8.28 15.27 -16.06
CA PRO A 64 -8.67 15.83 -14.77
C PRO A 64 -10.13 15.53 -14.43
N TRP A 65 -10.35 14.97 -13.24
CA TRP A 65 -11.67 14.64 -12.73
C TRP A 65 -12.40 15.92 -12.30
N ASP A 66 -13.62 16.13 -12.83
CA ASP A 66 -14.49 17.21 -12.38
C ASP A 66 -15.22 16.83 -11.09
N VAL A 67 -14.87 17.51 -10.00
CA VAL A 67 -15.47 17.27 -8.68
C VAL A 67 -16.97 17.55 -8.69
N ALA A 68 -17.46 18.48 -9.52
CA ALA A 68 -18.88 18.83 -9.53
C ALA A 68 -19.75 17.84 -10.31
N GLU A 69 -19.18 17.09 -11.26
CA GLU A 69 -19.96 16.23 -12.16
C GLU A 69 -20.42 14.94 -11.50
N ARG A 70 -19.51 14.23 -10.80
CA ARG A 70 -19.79 12.91 -10.24
C ARG A 70 -18.77 12.49 -9.18
N PRO A 71 -19.13 11.57 -8.26
CA PRO A 71 -18.15 10.87 -7.44
C PRO A 71 -17.07 10.15 -8.25
N GLY A 72 -15.86 10.10 -7.69
CA GLY A 72 -14.71 9.35 -8.18
C GLY A 72 -14.39 8.14 -7.32
N SER A 73 -13.63 7.19 -7.88
CA SER A 73 -13.10 6.05 -7.14
C SER A 73 -11.80 5.55 -7.74
N ILE A 74 -10.87 5.15 -6.88
CA ILE A 74 -9.62 4.48 -7.24
C ILE A 74 -9.64 3.11 -6.55
N VAL A 75 -9.48 2.03 -7.30
CA VAL A 75 -9.47 0.66 -6.77
C VAL A 75 -8.08 0.10 -6.93
N ILE A 76 -7.50 -0.44 -5.85
CA ILE A 76 -6.15 -1.01 -5.83
C ILE A 76 -6.26 -2.51 -5.63
N GLY A 77 -5.50 -3.27 -6.41
CA GLY A 77 -5.40 -4.72 -6.31
C GLY A 77 -6.45 -5.51 -7.10
N ASP A 78 -7.31 -4.86 -7.89
CA ASP A 78 -8.26 -5.53 -8.80
C ASP A 78 -7.65 -5.84 -10.20
N GLY A 79 -6.41 -5.38 -10.43
CA GLY A 79 -5.64 -5.64 -11.63
C GLY A 79 -5.98 -4.74 -12.83
N LYS A 80 -6.92 -3.79 -12.68
CA LYS A 80 -7.34 -2.91 -13.79
C LYS A 80 -6.43 -1.71 -13.97
N ILE A 81 -6.18 -0.95 -12.90
CA ILE A 81 -5.29 0.23 -12.96
C ILE A 81 -3.86 -0.11 -12.52
N ASP A 82 -3.71 -1.17 -11.73
CA ASP A 82 -2.45 -1.65 -11.15
C ASP A 82 -2.24 -3.14 -11.45
N SER A 83 -2.05 -3.46 -12.74
CA SER A 83 -1.64 -4.81 -13.14
C SER A 83 -0.41 -5.27 -12.36
N TYR A 84 -0.34 -6.57 -12.09
CA TYR A 84 0.73 -7.12 -11.27
C TYR A 84 2.07 -7.04 -11.98
N TYR A 85 3.07 -6.51 -11.29
CA TYR A 85 4.36 -6.25 -11.89
C TYR A 85 5.18 -7.55 -12.03
N PRO A 86 5.81 -7.78 -13.19
CA PRO A 86 6.73 -8.89 -13.35
C PRO A 86 8.02 -8.62 -12.56
N GLY A 87 8.65 -9.70 -12.14
CA GLY A 87 9.94 -9.69 -11.47
C GLY A 87 10.71 -10.97 -11.74
N TYR A 88 11.89 -11.04 -11.16
CA TYR A 88 12.78 -12.19 -11.30
C TYR A 88 13.17 -12.73 -9.93
N ASP A 89 12.98 -14.02 -9.71
CA ASP A 89 13.52 -14.69 -8.54
C ASP A 89 14.95 -15.13 -8.81
N GLU A 90 15.91 -14.48 -8.16
CA GLU A 90 17.32 -14.82 -8.29
C GLU A 90 17.67 -16.17 -7.66
N LEU A 91 16.87 -16.69 -6.73
CA LEU A 91 17.12 -17.96 -6.06
C LEU A 91 16.72 -19.15 -6.93
N ASP A 92 15.52 -19.10 -7.53
CA ASP A 92 15.01 -20.18 -8.39
C ASP A 92 15.26 -19.95 -9.90
N LYS A 93 15.76 -18.77 -10.28
CA LYS A 93 16.03 -18.36 -11.68
C LYS A 93 14.79 -18.38 -12.58
N VAL A 94 13.64 -17.93 -12.05
CA VAL A 94 12.37 -17.89 -12.79
C VAL A 94 11.73 -16.51 -12.76
N ASN A 95 11.04 -16.17 -13.84
CA ASN A 95 10.18 -14.98 -13.89
C ASN A 95 8.94 -15.18 -13.00
N ARG A 96 8.56 -14.16 -12.26
CA ARG A 96 7.41 -14.14 -11.34
C ARG A 96 6.55 -12.91 -11.57
N SER A 97 5.35 -12.92 -11.00
CA SER A 97 4.46 -11.77 -10.95
C SER A 97 4.17 -11.45 -9.48
N ASN A 98 4.31 -10.19 -9.08
CA ASN A 98 3.95 -9.77 -7.72
C ASN A 98 2.43 -9.62 -7.61
N ALA A 99 1.72 -10.72 -7.36
CA ALA A 99 0.27 -10.69 -7.21
C ALA A 99 -0.13 -9.79 -6.04
N GLY A 100 -0.79 -8.67 -6.35
CA GLY A 100 -1.16 -7.62 -5.39
C GLY A 100 -0.09 -6.57 -5.12
N ASN A 101 1.06 -6.61 -5.82
CA ASN A 101 2.14 -5.62 -5.73
C ASN A 101 2.58 -5.32 -4.29
N PHE A 102 2.62 -6.35 -3.43
CA PHE A 102 3.02 -6.20 -2.04
C PHE A 102 4.47 -5.74 -1.93
N GLY A 103 4.73 -4.83 -1.00
CA GLY A 103 6.07 -4.28 -0.77
C GLY A 103 6.54 -3.25 -1.82
N MET A 104 5.75 -2.95 -2.85
CA MET A 104 6.01 -1.85 -3.77
C MET A 104 5.40 -0.54 -3.23
N GLU A 105 6.10 0.56 -3.44
CA GLU A 105 5.57 1.90 -3.18
C GLU A 105 4.54 2.26 -4.26
N TYR A 106 3.46 2.90 -3.88
CA TYR A 106 2.46 3.46 -4.76
C TYR A 106 2.48 4.97 -4.61
N ASP A 107 2.59 5.66 -5.73
CA ASP A 107 2.48 7.11 -5.85
C ASP A 107 1.34 7.41 -6.81
N ILE A 108 0.18 7.78 -6.27
CA ILE A 108 -1.01 8.08 -7.05
C ILE A 108 -1.23 9.58 -7.06
N THR A 109 -1.28 10.16 -8.26
CA THR A 109 -1.66 11.55 -8.49
C THR A 109 -3.05 11.62 -9.09
N VAL A 110 -3.96 12.33 -8.43
CA VAL A 110 -5.31 12.58 -8.93
C VAL A 110 -5.40 14.03 -9.36
N HIS A 111 -5.39 14.24 -10.67
CA HIS A 111 -5.66 15.53 -11.27
C HIS A 111 -7.13 15.87 -11.11
N THR A 112 -7.42 16.98 -10.45
CA THR A 112 -8.79 17.48 -10.27
C THR A 112 -8.98 18.80 -11.01
N LYS A 113 -10.22 19.08 -11.44
CA LYS A 113 -10.63 20.36 -12.01
C LYS A 113 -11.92 20.86 -11.37
N GLY A 114 -12.24 22.12 -11.65
CA GLY A 114 -13.43 22.79 -11.12
C GLY A 114 -13.17 23.48 -9.79
N THR A 115 -14.23 23.74 -9.04
CA THR A 115 -14.21 24.44 -7.75
C THR A 115 -15.02 23.69 -6.72
N GLY A 116 -14.68 23.83 -5.44
CA GLY A 116 -15.39 23.20 -4.33
C GLY A 116 -14.49 22.22 -3.59
N GLN A 117 -15.13 21.36 -2.78
CA GLN A 117 -14.44 20.40 -1.93
C GLN A 117 -14.99 18.99 -2.11
N TYR A 118 -14.15 18.01 -1.82
CA TYR A 118 -14.53 16.60 -1.80
C TYR A 118 -13.92 15.89 -0.59
N ARG A 119 -14.56 14.82 -0.15
CA ARG A 119 -14.03 13.92 0.88
C ARG A 119 -13.24 12.81 0.21
N LEU A 120 -12.06 12.52 0.74
CA LEU A 120 -11.36 11.28 0.45
C LEU A 120 -11.78 10.27 1.52
N LEU A 121 -12.29 9.12 1.08
CA LEU A 121 -12.68 8.04 1.97
C LEU A 121 -11.94 6.77 1.59
N PHE A 122 -11.44 6.02 2.56
CA PHE A 122 -10.85 4.70 2.35
C PHE A 122 -11.86 3.60 2.71
N ASN A 123 -11.91 2.54 1.91
CA ASN A 123 -12.81 1.41 2.12
C ASN A 123 -12.10 0.09 1.75
N PRO A 124 -11.91 -0.85 2.70
CA PRO A 124 -11.19 -2.09 2.48
C PRO A 124 -12.04 -3.19 1.80
N LEU A 125 -13.25 -2.86 1.32
CA LEU A 125 -14.12 -3.75 0.54
C LEU A 125 -14.39 -5.12 1.20
N GLY A 126 -14.54 -5.18 2.53
CA GLY A 126 -14.77 -6.42 3.27
C GLY A 126 -13.50 -7.14 3.72
N GLY A 127 -12.35 -6.71 3.23
CA GLY A 127 -11.04 -7.14 3.66
C GLY A 127 -10.60 -6.55 4.99
N ILE A 128 -9.56 -7.14 5.56
CA ILE A 128 -8.78 -6.54 6.64
C ILE A 128 -7.72 -5.63 5.99
N TYR A 129 -7.54 -4.43 6.53
CA TYR A 129 -6.46 -3.52 6.16
C TYR A 129 -5.73 -3.02 7.40
N GLU A 130 -4.42 -3.01 7.32
CA GLU A 130 -3.52 -2.38 8.28
C GLU A 130 -2.43 -1.67 7.48
N GLY A 131 -2.20 -0.39 7.75
CA GLY A 131 -1.15 0.34 7.06
C GLY A 131 -1.30 1.84 7.14
N THR A 132 -0.38 2.54 6.50
CA THR A 132 -0.30 3.99 6.54
C THR A 132 -0.44 4.57 5.13
N PHE A 133 -1.20 5.65 5.02
CA PHE A 133 -1.28 6.47 3.81
C PHE A 133 -0.75 7.86 4.10
N THR A 134 0.03 8.40 3.18
CA THR A 134 0.43 9.80 3.17
C THR A 134 -0.33 10.49 2.05
N VAL A 135 -1.08 11.55 2.36
CA VAL A 135 -1.93 12.25 1.40
C VAL A 135 -1.67 13.76 1.44
N TRP A 136 -1.57 14.40 0.27
CA TRP A 136 -1.34 15.85 0.19
C TRP A 136 -1.86 16.48 -1.10
N GLU A 137 -2.27 17.75 -1.02
CA GLU A 137 -2.49 18.64 -2.19
C GLU A 137 -1.45 19.77 -2.26
N LYS A 138 -0.74 19.99 -1.15
CA LYS A 138 0.19 21.10 -0.92
C LYS A 138 1.43 20.58 -0.22
N VAL A 139 2.29 21.47 0.23
CA VAL A 139 3.61 21.14 0.78
C VAL A 139 3.56 20.27 2.05
N ILE A 140 2.53 20.41 2.89
CA ILE A 140 2.46 19.67 4.17
C ILE A 140 1.56 18.44 3.98
N PRO A 141 2.10 17.21 4.09
CA PRO A 141 1.31 16.00 3.98
C PRO A 141 0.54 15.67 5.27
N SER A 142 -0.58 14.99 5.09
CA SER A 142 -1.36 14.36 6.16
C SER A 142 -1.08 12.86 6.18
N VAL A 143 -0.78 12.33 7.35
CA VAL A 143 -0.51 10.89 7.54
C VAL A 143 -1.72 10.24 8.19
N TYR A 144 -2.22 9.18 7.56
CA TYR A 144 -3.35 8.39 8.03
C TYR A 144 -2.86 6.98 8.37
N ASN A 145 -2.75 6.70 9.67
CA ASN A 145 -2.49 5.35 10.16
C ASN A 145 -3.84 4.64 10.29
N VAL A 146 -4.12 3.74 9.36
CA VAL A 146 -5.37 2.97 9.35
C VAL A 146 -5.16 1.75 10.24
N GLU A 147 -5.42 1.98 11.53
CA GLU A 147 -5.47 0.98 12.58
C GLU A 147 -6.86 1.06 13.25
N GLY A 148 -7.63 -0.03 13.20
CA GLY A 148 -8.88 -0.10 13.96
C GLY A 148 -8.65 -0.58 15.39
N HIS A 149 -9.71 -0.69 16.18
CA HIS A 149 -9.63 -1.03 17.62
C HIS A 149 -8.87 -2.33 17.93
N ASN A 150 -8.78 -3.25 16.96
CA ASN A 150 -8.07 -4.53 17.08
C ASN A 150 -6.74 -4.57 16.30
N GLY A 151 -6.13 -3.42 16.00
CA GLY A 151 -4.91 -3.32 15.19
C GLY A 151 -5.14 -3.44 13.68
N TYR A 152 -6.40 -3.46 13.23
CA TYR A 152 -6.77 -3.48 11.81
C TYR A 152 -8.14 -2.85 11.58
N PHE A 153 -8.39 -2.36 10.36
CA PHE A 153 -9.66 -1.79 9.92
C PHE A 153 -10.32 -2.69 8.85
N GLY A 154 -11.66 -2.69 8.78
CA GLY A 154 -12.39 -3.65 7.95
C GLY A 154 -12.59 -4.99 8.65
N ASN A 155 -13.34 -5.91 7.99
CA ASN A 155 -13.42 -7.37 8.18
C ASN A 155 -14.87 -7.85 7.95
N LYS A 156 -15.12 -8.60 6.87
CA LYS A 156 -16.43 -9.18 6.51
C LYS A 156 -17.57 -8.18 6.32
N THR A 157 -17.26 -6.90 6.07
CA THR A 157 -18.24 -5.87 5.74
C THR A 157 -17.68 -4.89 4.72
N ILE A 158 -18.46 -4.61 3.69
CA ILE A 158 -18.11 -3.62 2.65
C ILE A 158 -18.43 -2.18 3.06
N TYR A 159 -19.09 -2.00 4.20
CA TYR A 159 -19.60 -0.71 4.66
C TYR A 159 -18.59 0.08 5.51
N ASP A 160 -17.46 -0.52 5.88
CA ASP A 160 -16.44 0.16 6.69
C ASP A 160 -15.76 1.24 5.87
N VAL A 161 -15.84 2.48 6.33
CA VAL A 161 -15.31 3.63 5.60
C VAL A 161 -14.53 4.53 6.55
N TRP A 162 -13.26 4.74 6.25
CA TRP A 162 -12.41 5.68 6.98
C TRP A 162 -12.42 7.04 6.29
N ASN A 163 -12.76 8.10 7.02
CA ASN A 163 -12.71 9.46 6.49
C ASN A 163 -11.27 10.00 6.52
N MET A 164 -10.69 10.20 5.34
CA MET A 164 -9.33 10.70 5.15
C MET A 164 -9.30 12.21 4.84
N GLY A 165 -10.28 12.96 5.34
CA GLY A 165 -10.30 14.42 5.27
C GLY A 165 -11.05 15.01 4.07
N VAL A 166 -11.07 16.33 4.04
CA VAL A 166 -11.70 17.16 3.00
C VAL A 166 -10.61 17.89 2.23
N TRP A 167 -10.70 17.81 0.92
CA TRP A 167 -9.70 18.21 -0.06
C TRP A 167 -10.35 19.16 -1.10
N ASN A 168 -9.56 19.91 -1.85
CA ASN A 168 -10.04 21.01 -2.68
C ASN A 168 -9.90 20.71 -4.17
N ALA A 169 -10.99 20.90 -4.92
CA ALA A 169 -10.96 20.81 -6.36
C ALA A 169 -9.98 21.84 -6.97
N GLY A 170 -9.35 21.47 -8.08
CA GLY A 170 -8.40 22.30 -8.81
C GLY A 170 -6.93 22.16 -8.35
N ASN A 171 -6.67 21.36 -7.31
CA ASN A 171 -5.32 20.92 -6.96
C ASN A 171 -5.13 19.44 -7.33
N ASP A 172 -3.87 19.04 -7.53
CA ASP A 172 -3.53 17.62 -7.62
C ASP A 172 -3.52 17.02 -6.21
N LEU A 173 -4.21 15.89 -6.04
CA LEU A 173 -4.18 15.11 -4.82
C LEU A 173 -3.19 13.96 -4.99
N HIS A 174 -2.20 13.92 -4.13
CA HIS A 174 -1.23 12.83 -4.09
C HIS A 174 -1.55 11.87 -2.95
N ILE A 175 -1.46 10.57 -3.22
CA ILE A 175 -1.66 9.49 -2.25
C ILE A 175 -0.46 8.55 -2.38
N HIS A 176 0.31 8.44 -1.29
CA HIS A 176 1.50 7.57 -1.20
C HIS A 176 1.31 6.48 -0.15
N PHE A 177 1.65 5.24 -0.49
CA PHE A 177 1.58 4.09 0.43
C PHE A 177 2.34 2.87 -0.08
N THR A 178 2.53 1.88 0.78
CA THR A 178 2.89 0.51 0.39
C THR A 178 1.73 -0.42 0.73
N VAL A 179 1.44 -1.41 -0.11
CA VAL A 179 0.47 -2.45 0.25
C VAL A 179 1.08 -3.34 1.34
N ALA A 180 0.55 -3.24 2.55
CA ALA A 180 1.02 -4.03 3.70
C ALA A 180 0.77 -5.54 3.49
N GLY A 181 1.69 -6.39 3.98
CA GLY A 181 1.65 -7.84 3.75
C GLY A 181 0.48 -8.61 4.38
N ALA A 182 -0.34 -7.97 5.22
CA ALA A 182 -1.56 -8.53 5.81
C ALA A 182 -2.86 -7.94 5.21
N THR A 183 -2.74 -7.05 4.22
CA THR A 183 -3.88 -6.42 3.56
C THR A 183 -4.60 -7.40 2.65
N TYR A 184 -5.92 -7.41 2.76
CA TYR A 184 -6.80 -8.11 1.83
C TYR A 184 -7.19 -7.17 0.69
N LEU A 185 -6.74 -7.51 -0.52
CA LEU A 185 -7.06 -6.77 -1.74
C LEU A 185 -8.35 -7.33 -2.40
N PRO A 186 -9.09 -6.50 -3.15
CA PRO A 186 -8.84 -5.09 -3.39
C PRO A 186 -9.32 -4.18 -2.24
N PHE A 187 -8.82 -2.96 -2.19
CA PHE A 187 -9.44 -1.86 -1.45
C PHE A 187 -9.72 -0.69 -2.40
N ARG A 188 -10.42 0.34 -1.93
CA ARG A 188 -10.65 1.56 -2.73
C ARG A 188 -10.54 2.85 -1.94
N PHE A 189 -10.19 3.90 -2.67
CA PHE A 189 -10.45 5.28 -2.30
C PHE A 189 -11.70 5.77 -3.01
N LEU A 190 -12.56 6.49 -2.29
CA LEU A 190 -13.73 7.17 -2.82
C LEU A 190 -13.51 8.67 -2.72
N LEU A 191 -13.77 9.38 -3.81
CA LEU A 191 -13.69 10.84 -3.87
C LEU A 191 -15.12 11.37 -4.00
N ILE A 192 -15.69 11.84 -2.89
CA ILE A 192 -17.10 12.19 -2.80
C ILE A 192 -17.26 13.72 -2.71
N PRO A 193 -17.91 14.38 -3.67
CA PRO A 193 -18.13 15.83 -3.62
C PRO A 193 -18.90 16.25 -2.37
N VAL A 194 -18.43 17.30 -1.70
CA VAL A 194 -19.13 17.89 -0.54
C VAL A 194 -20.20 18.84 -1.08
N ASN A 195 -21.38 18.30 -1.39
CA ASN A 195 -22.56 19.13 -1.63
C ASN A 195 -23.11 19.58 -0.27
N GLY A 196 -23.55 20.84 -0.16
CA GLY A 196 -23.88 21.53 1.11
C GLY A 196 -24.85 20.84 2.08
N ASP A 197 -25.46 19.73 1.69
CA ASP A 197 -26.39 18.93 2.51
C ASP A 197 -25.89 17.51 2.85
N GLN A 198 -24.69 17.12 2.43
CA GLN A 198 -24.09 15.88 2.93
C GLN A 198 -23.55 16.14 4.33
N LYS A 199 -24.38 15.83 5.34
CA LYS A 199 -23.94 15.63 6.72
C LYS A 199 -22.62 14.89 6.66
N ALA A 200 -21.59 15.48 7.26
CA ALA A 200 -20.32 14.81 7.43
C ALA A 200 -20.59 13.38 7.86
N PHE A 201 -20.05 12.38 7.14
CA PHE A 201 -19.86 11.09 7.76
C PHE A 201 -19.18 11.41 9.09
N PRO A 202 -19.86 11.18 10.23
CA PRO A 202 -19.29 11.54 11.52
C PRO A 202 -17.91 10.89 11.54
N ALA A 203 -16.88 11.68 11.83
CA ALA A 203 -15.60 11.09 12.23
C ALA A 203 -15.97 10.16 13.39
N GLU A 204 -15.84 8.86 13.15
CA GLU A 204 -16.57 7.84 13.91
C GLU A 204 -16.46 8.07 15.41
N ASP A 205 -17.61 7.94 16.08
CA ASP A 205 -17.64 7.63 17.49
C ASP A 205 -16.73 6.42 17.69
N LYS A 206 -15.71 6.63 18.52
CA LYS A 206 -14.80 5.59 18.99
C LYS A 206 -15.63 4.39 19.49
N VAL A 207 -15.51 3.25 18.82
CA VAL A 207 -15.89 1.94 19.37
C VAL A 207 -14.65 1.07 19.44
#